data_AF-A0AAC8QEN0-F1
#
_entry.id   AF-A0AAC8QEN0-F1
#
_cell.length_a   1.000
_cell.length_b   1.000
_cell.length_c   1.000
_cell.angle_alpha   90.00
_cell.angle_beta   90.00
_cell.angle_gamma   90.00
#
_symmetry.space_group_name_H-M   'P 1'
#
loop_
_entity.id
_entity.type
_entity.pdbx_description
1 polymer ?
#
loop_
_entity_poly.entity_id
_entity_poly.type
_entity_poly.pdbx_seq_one_letter_code
_entity_poly.pdbx_strand_id
1 'polypeptide(L)'
;MFSALSVLALLLSADGTQNPKESPTAPVQVIALAVDVDFVCRTPSTQSLILPPKAQVQLEVPKDCPDARADWRLSVDCADEKHCSGDIRTREAVIARVEGSRKLLTVTPVSPQHPPTLDFMAVRITGQHSLALETPTEHQPPVQLLLQVPAVTGVYTLSPSEPEPLALDFEHRGRRLKLYARASRTDATHVRLQLWNARKELLLDAALEMDKPRELECQRLESICEGVMKFWVREYQRVL
;
A
#
# COMPACT_ATOMS: atom_id res chain seq x y z
N MET A 1 -31.50 -42.41 54.61
CA MET A 1 -32.14 -43.24 53.56
C MET A 1 -31.85 -42.60 52.22
N PHE A 2 -31.13 -43.33 51.34
CA PHE A 2 -31.00 -43.20 49.86
C PHE A 2 -30.66 -41.83 49.25
N SER A 3 -29.86 -41.67 48.21
CA SER A 3 -28.84 -42.45 47.50
C SER A 3 -28.31 -41.51 46.42
N ALA A 4 -27.02 -41.63 46.12
CA ALA A 4 -26.41 -41.11 44.90
C ALA A 4 -26.97 -41.82 43.65
N LEU A 5 -26.89 -41.15 42.48
CA LEU A 5 -26.31 -41.63 41.21
C LEU A 5 -26.97 -41.05 39.95
N SER A 6 -26.10 -40.39 39.18
CA SER A 6 -25.88 -40.55 37.74
C SER A 6 -26.92 -40.06 36.72
N VAL A 7 -26.53 -38.96 36.06
CA VAL A 7 -26.20 -38.84 34.63
C VAL A 7 -27.04 -39.69 33.66
N LEU A 8 -27.78 -39.01 32.78
CA LEU A 8 -27.74 -39.35 31.36
C LEU A 8 -27.86 -38.11 30.49
N ALA A 9 -26.83 -37.91 29.67
CA ALA A 9 -26.78 -36.96 28.58
C ALA A 9 -27.69 -37.40 27.43
N LEU A 10 -28.21 -36.43 26.68
CA LEU A 10 -28.45 -36.63 25.25
C LEU A 10 -28.13 -35.36 24.47
N LEU A 11 -27.14 -35.55 23.59
CA LEU A 11 -26.62 -34.68 22.55
C LEU A 11 -27.67 -34.42 21.46
N LEU A 12 -27.52 -33.30 20.75
CA LEU A 12 -27.63 -33.12 19.29
C LEU A 12 -27.27 -31.64 19.00
N SER A 13 -26.01 -31.29 18.76
CA SER A 13 -25.36 -31.15 17.44
C SER A 13 -26.15 -30.31 16.42
N ALA A 14 -25.67 -29.08 16.17
CA ALA A 14 -25.76 -28.43 14.87
C ALA A 14 -24.73 -27.29 14.80
N ASP A 15 -23.62 -27.61 14.15
CA ASP A 15 -22.90 -26.78 13.20
C ASP A 15 -23.22 -25.28 13.21
N GLY A 16 -22.34 -24.53 13.86
CA GLY A 16 -22.27 -23.09 13.74
C GLY A 16 -20.79 -22.76 13.75
N THR A 17 -20.14 -22.94 12.60
CA THR A 17 -18.85 -22.31 12.30
C THR A 17 -18.99 -20.84 12.69
N GLN A 18 -18.46 -20.50 13.87
CA GLN A 18 -18.25 -19.12 14.24
C GLN A 18 -17.19 -18.62 13.27
N ASN A 19 -17.63 -18.08 12.13
CA ASN A 19 -16.88 -17.04 11.45
C ASN A 19 -16.38 -16.12 12.55
N PRO A 20 -15.06 -15.90 12.71
CA PRO A 20 -14.59 -14.90 13.64
C PRO A 20 -15.27 -13.61 13.21
N LYS A 21 -16.29 -13.18 13.97
CA LYS A 21 -16.77 -11.81 13.88
C LYS A 21 -15.54 -11.00 14.22
N GLU A 22 -14.98 -10.34 13.22
CA GLU A 22 -14.01 -9.29 13.41
C GLU A 22 -14.57 -8.40 14.53
N SER A 23 -13.97 -8.50 15.71
CA SER A 23 -14.29 -7.58 16.79
C SER A 23 -14.11 -6.18 16.22
N PRO A 24 -15.10 -5.29 16.29
CA PRO A 24 -14.94 -3.93 15.81
C PRO A 24 -13.73 -3.34 16.54
N THR A 25 -12.66 -3.13 15.78
CA THR A 25 -11.42 -2.65 16.36
C THR A 25 -11.67 -1.21 16.77
N ALA A 26 -11.35 -0.86 18.02
CA ALA A 26 -11.63 0.48 18.52
C ALA A 26 -10.94 1.53 17.62
N PRO A 27 -11.60 2.67 17.34
CA PRO A 27 -11.03 3.72 16.51
C PRO A 27 -9.67 4.16 17.04
N VAL A 28 -8.71 4.37 16.13
CA VAL A 28 -7.34 4.79 16.48
C VAL A 28 -7.22 6.29 16.27
N GLN A 29 -6.79 7.02 17.30
CA GLN A 29 -6.55 8.46 17.20
C GLN A 29 -5.14 8.72 16.64
N VAL A 30 -5.06 9.53 15.59
CA VAL A 30 -3.80 9.92 14.94
C VAL A 30 -3.76 11.43 14.70
N ILE A 31 -2.56 11.98 14.53
CA ILE A 31 -2.37 13.39 14.13
C ILE A 31 -2.20 13.43 12.60
N ALA A 32 -3.23 13.86 11.89
CA ALA A 32 -3.19 14.06 10.45
C ALA A 32 -2.64 15.44 10.09
N LEU A 33 -1.96 15.54 8.95
CA LEU A 33 -1.49 16.80 8.36
C LEU A 33 -2.58 17.36 7.44
N ALA A 34 -2.91 18.64 7.59
CA ALA A 34 -3.63 19.38 6.55
C ALA A 34 -2.60 19.89 5.54
N VAL A 35 -2.83 19.59 4.27
CA VAL A 35 -1.90 19.88 3.18
C VAL A 35 -2.66 20.48 2.01
N ASP A 36 -2.17 21.59 1.49
CA ASP A 36 -2.60 22.16 0.22
C ASP A 36 -1.61 21.77 -0.88
N VAL A 37 -2.13 21.21 -1.96
CA VAL A 37 -1.39 20.91 -3.18
C VAL A 37 -1.81 21.91 -4.25
N ASP A 38 -0.88 22.78 -4.62
CA ASP A 38 -1.09 23.79 -5.66
C ASP A 38 -0.62 23.23 -7.00
N PHE A 39 -1.52 23.23 -7.98
CA PHE A 39 -1.24 22.91 -9.37
C PHE A 39 -1.23 24.21 -10.18
N VAL A 40 -0.11 24.50 -10.85
CA VAL A 40 -0.01 25.65 -11.75
C VAL A 40 0.02 25.14 -13.19
N CYS A 41 -1.17 24.98 -13.75
CA CYS A 41 -1.39 24.55 -15.13
C CYS A 41 -1.81 25.77 -15.97
N ARG A 42 -2.82 25.63 -16.84
CA ARG A 42 -3.38 26.80 -17.52
C ARG A 42 -4.05 27.75 -16.54
N THR A 43 -4.73 27.20 -15.53
CA THR A 43 -5.29 27.93 -14.39
C THR A 43 -4.70 27.41 -13.08
N PRO A 44 -4.36 28.28 -12.13
CA PRO A 44 -3.98 27.85 -10.79
C PRO A 44 -5.15 27.14 -10.11
N SER A 45 -4.87 26.00 -9.47
CA SER A 45 -5.83 25.24 -8.70
C SER A 45 -5.18 24.73 -7.42
N THR A 46 -5.92 24.70 -6.32
CA THR A 46 -5.46 24.16 -5.04
C THR A 46 -6.37 23.03 -4.61
N GLN A 47 -5.78 21.90 -4.26
CA GLN A 47 -6.46 20.77 -3.63
C GLN A 47 -6.04 20.68 -2.16
N SER A 48 -7.01 20.83 -1.25
CA SER A 48 -6.78 20.64 0.19
C SER A 48 -7.02 19.19 0.59
N LEU A 49 -6.07 18.59 1.30
CA LEU A 49 -6.02 17.19 1.70
C LEU A 49 -5.79 17.07 3.20
N ILE A 50 -6.37 16.03 3.79
CA ILE A 50 -6.02 15.56 5.13
C ILE A 50 -5.22 14.28 4.97
N LEU A 51 -3.96 14.28 5.39
CA LEU A 51 -3.04 13.16 5.30
C LEU A 51 -2.85 12.55 6.69
N PRO A 52 -3.48 11.41 7.00
CA PRO A 52 -3.11 10.62 8.16
C PRO A 52 -1.62 10.25 8.09
N PRO A 53 -0.94 10.07 9.24
CA PRO A 53 0.48 9.74 9.19
C PRO A 53 0.69 8.42 8.46
N LYS A 54 1.69 8.38 7.57
CA LYS A 54 2.08 7.23 6.73
C LYS A 54 1.06 6.82 5.66
N ALA A 55 -0.06 7.52 5.53
CA ALA A 55 -1.08 7.23 4.54
C ALA A 55 -0.73 7.80 3.15
N GLN A 56 -1.38 7.25 2.14
CA GLN A 56 -1.35 7.74 0.77
C GLN A 56 -2.73 8.24 0.38
N VAL A 57 -2.79 9.47 -0.14
CA VAL A 57 -4.06 10.08 -0.56
C VAL A 57 -4.02 10.37 -2.07
N GLN A 58 -5.14 10.11 -2.75
CA GLN A 58 -5.32 10.39 -4.17
C GLN A 58 -5.20 11.89 -4.43
N LEU A 59 -4.32 12.25 -5.35
CA LEU A 59 -4.29 13.57 -5.97
C LEU A 59 -5.26 13.58 -7.15
N GLU A 60 -6.06 14.63 -7.24
CA GLU A 60 -6.94 14.87 -8.38
C GLU A 60 -6.29 15.89 -9.29
N VAL A 61 -5.49 15.41 -10.24
CA VAL A 61 -4.81 16.30 -11.20
C VAL A 61 -5.87 17.09 -12.00
N PRO A 62 -5.86 18.44 -11.96
CA PRO A 62 -6.87 19.26 -12.62
C PRO A 62 -7.02 18.96 -14.10
N LYS A 63 -8.25 19.14 -14.61
CA LYS A 63 -8.61 18.78 -16.00
C LYS A 63 -7.87 19.58 -17.06
N ASP A 64 -7.33 20.74 -16.70
CA ASP A 64 -6.57 21.65 -17.55
C ASP A 64 -5.06 21.43 -17.49
N CYS A 65 -4.59 20.48 -16.68
CA CYS A 65 -3.20 20.04 -16.65
C CYS A 65 -2.93 19.00 -17.75
N PRO A 66 -1.68 18.93 -18.27
CA PRO A 66 -1.28 17.90 -19.23
C PRO A 66 -1.55 16.47 -18.74
N ASP A 67 -1.40 16.25 -17.44
CA ASP A 67 -1.53 14.93 -16.80
C ASP A 67 -2.90 14.74 -16.12
N ALA A 68 -3.93 15.43 -16.61
CA ALA A 68 -5.29 15.33 -16.09
C ALA A 68 -5.74 13.87 -15.94
N ARG A 69 -6.40 13.55 -14.82
CA ARG A 69 -6.87 12.20 -14.44
C ARG A 69 -5.76 11.17 -14.16
N ALA A 70 -4.49 11.59 -14.07
CA ALA A 70 -3.45 10.67 -13.65
C ALA A 70 -3.73 10.12 -12.25
N ASP A 71 -3.47 8.83 -12.06
CA ASP A 71 -3.66 8.16 -10.77
C ASP A 71 -2.43 8.40 -9.89
N TRP A 72 -2.36 9.59 -9.30
CA TRP A 72 -1.27 10.00 -8.43
C TRP A 72 -1.68 9.89 -6.96
N ARG A 73 -0.72 9.47 -6.14
CA ARG A 73 -0.87 9.35 -4.69
C ARG A 73 0.22 10.15 -4.01
N LEU A 74 -0.16 11.00 -3.06
CA LEU A 74 0.75 11.76 -2.20
C LEU A 74 0.86 11.08 -0.84
N SER A 75 2.09 10.95 -0.35
CA SER A 75 2.37 10.68 1.06
C SER A 75 3.33 11.72 1.60
N VAL A 76 3.10 12.18 2.83
CA VAL A 76 3.98 13.10 3.55
C VAL A 76 4.09 12.64 4.99
N ASP A 77 5.30 12.65 5.52
CA ASP A 77 5.63 12.29 6.88
C ASP A 77 6.50 13.39 7.50
N CYS A 78 6.04 13.89 8.64
CA CYS A 78 6.68 14.93 9.42
C CYS A 78 7.01 14.42 10.83
N ALA A 79 7.40 13.16 10.97
CA ALA A 79 7.85 12.59 12.24
C ALA A 79 9.01 13.41 12.85
N ASP A 80 9.90 13.95 12.02
CA ASP A 80 10.87 14.96 12.44
C ASP A 80 10.19 16.35 12.51
N GLU A 81 10.38 17.05 13.61
CA GLU A 81 9.83 18.39 13.81
C GLU A 81 10.37 19.43 12.83
N LYS A 82 11.60 19.22 12.35
CA LYS A 82 12.30 20.17 11.49
C LYS A 82 12.17 19.84 10.01
N HIS A 83 11.88 18.59 9.70
CA HIS A 83 11.92 18.09 8.33
C HIS A 83 10.73 17.18 8.02
N CYS A 84 10.09 17.46 6.89
CA CYS A 84 9.06 16.61 6.33
C CYS A 84 9.58 16.01 5.04
N SER A 85 9.30 14.73 4.85
CA SER A 85 9.64 14.00 3.63
C SER A 85 8.48 13.12 3.19
N GLY A 86 8.42 12.84 1.90
CA GLY A 86 7.29 12.21 1.27
C GLY A 86 7.57 11.90 -0.19
N ASP A 87 6.57 11.38 -0.86
CA ASP A 87 6.66 11.07 -2.28
C ASP A 87 5.31 11.20 -2.97
N ILE A 88 5.40 11.41 -4.29
CA ILE A 88 4.28 11.34 -5.22
C ILE A 88 4.55 10.17 -6.13
N ARG A 89 3.56 9.29 -6.25
CA ARG A 89 3.69 8.04 -6.99
C ARG A 89 2.50 7.80 -7.88
N THR A 90 2.75 7.00 -8.90
CA THR A 90 1.70 6.27 -9.61
C THR A 90 1.48 4.92 -8.92
N ARG A 91 0.59 4.10 -9.48
CA ARG A 91 0.48 2.68 -9.13
C ARG A 91 1.78 1.89 -9.30
N GLU A 92 2.64 2.31 -10.22
CA GLU A 92 3.80 1.53 -10.64
C GLU A 92 5.08 1.98 -9.96
N ALA A 93 5.26 3.29 -9.75
CA ALA A 93 6.51 3.85 -9.28
C ALA A 93 6.34 5.20 -8.58
N VAL A 94 7.32 5.54 -7.75
CA VAL A 94 7.54 6.92 -7.30
C VAL A 94 7.94 7.77 -8.50
N ILE A 95 7.28 8.92 -8.68
CA ILE A 95 7.53 9.87 -9.79
C ILE A 95 8.10 11.20 -9.30
N ALA A 96 7.92 11.54 -8.02
CA ALA A 96 8.59 12.68 -7.38
C ALA A 96 8.82 12.44 -5.89
N ARG A 97 9.84 13.10 -5.35
CA ARG A 97 10.12 13.25 -3.92
C ARG A 97 9.50 14.55 -3.43
N VAL A 98 9.02 14.57 -2.20
CA VAL A 98 8.46 15.76 -1.55
C VAL A 98 9.23 16.00 -0.27
N GLU A 99 10.00 17.08 -0.19
CA GLU A 99 10.90 17.32 0.95
C GLU A 99 10.93 18.80 1.34
N GLY A 100 11.03 19.08 2.64
CA GLY A 100 11.16 20.45 3.11
C GLY A 100 10.87 20.64 4.59
N SER A 101 10.45 21.85 4.93
CA SER A 101 10.06 22.21 6.30
C SER A 101 8.56 21.97 6.51
N ARG A 102 8.09 22.03 7.76
CA ARG A 102 6.65 21.94 8.12
C ARG A 102 5.75 23.06 7.57
N LYS A 103 6.23 23.89 6.63
CA LYS A 103 5.45 24.95 5.98
C LYS A 103 5.36 24.77 4.47
N LEU A 104 6.51 24.53 3.85
CA LEU A 104 6.65 24.41 2.40
C LEU A 104 7.54 23.23 2.07
N LEU A 105 7.03 22.38 1.18
CA LEU A 105 7.71 21.21 0.65
C LEU A 105 7.97 21.43 -0.83
N THR A 106 9.17 21.05 -1.25
CA THR A 106 9.59 21.08 -2.65
C THR A 106 9.27 19.74 -3.27
N VAL A 107 8.65 19.77 -4.45
CA VAL A 107 8.42 18.59 -5.28
C VAL A 107 9.60 18.45 -6.23
N THR A 108 10.32 17.33 -6.15
CA THR A 108 11.49 17.04 -7.00
C THR A 108 11.22 15.77 -7.80
N PRO A 109 11.01 15.84 -9.12
CA PRO A 109 10.83 14.67 -9.96
C PRO A 109 12.03 13.70 -9.89
N VAL A 110 11.77 12.39 -9.93
CA VAL A 110 12.85 11.38 -9.83
C VAL A 110 13.54 11.07 -11.16
N SER A 111 12.91 11.45 -12.29
CA SER A 111 13.38 11.16 -13.64
C SER A 111 13.45 12.45 -14.47
N PRO A 112 14.44 12.63 -15.36
CA PRO A 112 14.43 13.72 -16.35
C PRO A 112 13.22 13.66 -17.29
N GLN A 113 12.67 12.46 -17.53
CA GLN A 113 11.44 12.24 -18.27
C GLN A 113 10.33 12.00 -17.25
N HIS A 114 9.66 13.07 -16.84
CA HIS A 114 8.62 13.03 -15.84
C HIS A 114 7.38 13.80 -16.31
N PRO A 115 6.21 13.57 -15.68
CA PRO A 115 4.99 14.31 -15.98
C PRO A 115 5.15 15.84 -15.83
N PRO A 116 4.88 16.66 -16.87
CA PRO A 116 5.12 18.11 -16.82
C PRO A 116 4.39 18.85 -15.70
N THR A 117 3.27 18.31 -15.21
CA THR A 117 2.53 18.93 -14.11
C THR A 117 3.35 18.96 -12.81
N LEU A 118 4.33 18.06 -12.64
CA LEU A 118 5.17 18.02 -11.44
C LEU A 118 6.11 19.24 -11.32
N ASP A 119 6.56 19.80 -12.44
CA ASP A 119 7.49 20.95 -12.48
C ASP A 119 6.92 22.20 -11.80
N PHE A 120 5.59 22.32 -11.81
CA PHE A 120 4.88 23.51 -11.36
C PHE A 120 3.91 23.21 -10.23
N MET A 121 4.18 22.14 -9.48
CA MET A 121 3.41 21.73 -8.32
C MET A 121 4.11 22.16 -7.03
N ALA A 122 3.34 22.67 -6.08
CA ALA A 122 3.83 22.98 -4.74
C ALA A 122 2.98 22.29 -3.68
N VAL A 123 3.62 21.90 -2.57
CA VAL A 123 2.94 21.25 -1.45
C VAL A 123 3.20 22.06 -0.19
N ARG A 124 2.12 22.50 0.46
CA ARG A 124 2.17 23.34 1.67
C ARG A 124 1.45 22.64 2.81
N ILE A 125 2.08 22.60 3.97
CA ILE A 125 1.44 22.10 5.19
C ILE A 125 0.74 23.29 5.84
N THR A 126 -0.57 23.21 5.96
CA THR A 126 -1.44 24.29 6.45
C THR A 126 -1.91 24.07 7.89
N GLY A 127 -1.80 22.85 8.41
CA GLY A 127 -2.19 22.57 9.79
C GLY A 127 -2.01 21.11 10.22
N GLN A 128 -2.48 20.83 11.43
CA GLN A 128 -2.53 19.50 12.03
C GLN A 128 -3.89 19.30 12.69
N HIS A 129 -4.46 18.10 12.56
CA HIS A 129 -5.76 17.75 13.13
C HIS A 129 -5.68 16.37 13.80
N SER A 130 -6.30 16.23 14.96
CA SER A 130 -6.56 14.90 15.52
C SER A 130 -7.69 14.23 14.73
N LEU A 131 -7.42 13.06 14.18
CA LEU A 131 -8.34 12.27 13.37
C LEU A 131 -8.52 10.89 14.01
N ALA A 132 -9.78 10.48 14.15
CA ALA A 132 -10.11 9.11 14.52
C ALA A 132 -10.23 8.28 13.23
N LEU A 133 -9.35 7.28 13.06
CA LEU A 133 -9.44 6.31 11.98
C LEU A 133 -10.33 5.15 12.39
N GLU A 134 -11.20 4.72 11.48
CA GLU A 134 -12.16 3.64 11.75
C GLU A 134 -11.46 2.30 11.93
N THR A 135 -10.35 2.10 11.23
CA THR A 135 -9.54 0.89 11.32
C THR A 135 -8.04 1.20 11.50
N PRO A 136 -7.27 0.36 12.22
CA PRO A 136 -5.82 0.49 12.28
C PRO A 136 -5.14 0.36 10.91
N THR A 137 -5.77 -0.35 9.97
CA THR A 137 -5.26 -0.60 8.61
C THR A 137 -5.10 0.69 7.80
N GLU A 138 -5.99 1.67 8.01
CA GLU A 138 -5.90 3.00 7.38
C GLU A 138 -4.65 3.78 7.80
N HIS A 139 -4.05 3.43 8.94
CA HIS A 139 -2.83 4.04 9.46
C HIS A 139 -1.55 3.31 9.06
N GLN A 140 -1.65 2.16 8.39
CA GLN A 140 -0.49 1.32 8.13
C GLN A 140 0.33 1.84 6.94
N PRO A 141 1.67 1.92 7.07
CA PRO A 141 2.52 2.36 5.97
C PRO A 141 2.45 1.37 4.80
N PRO A 142 2.71 1.84 3.57
CA PRO A 142 2.92 0.94 2.44
C PRO A 142 4.02 -0.09 2.70
N VAL A 143 3.93 -1.19 1.97
CA VAL A 143 4.95 -2.24 1.96
C VAL A 143 5.49 -2.40 0.53
N GLN A 144 6.72 -2.89 0.40
CA GLN A 144 7.30 -3.23 -0.90
C GLN A 144 7.25 -4.74 -1.08
N LEU A 145 6.64 -5.19 -2.18
CA LEU A 145 6.75 -6.54 -2.69
C LEU A 145 7.93 -6.60 -3.67
N LEU A 146 8.88 -7.49 -3.39
CA LEU A 146 9.98 -7.78 -4.29
C LEU A 146 9.71 -9.11 -4.98
N LEU A 147 9.84 -9.13 -6.31
CA LEU A 147 9.78 -10.33 -7.14
C LEU A 147 11.16 -10.53 -7.77
N GLN A 148 11.83 -11.63 -7.43
CA GLN A 148 13.18 -11.92 -7.87
C GLN A 148 13.22 -13.23 -8.67
N VAL A 149 13.73 -13.12 -9.89
CA VAL A 149 14.27 -14.25 -10.67
C VAL A 149 15.80 -14.05 -10.79
N PRO A 150 16.60 -15.07 -11.15
CA PRO A 150 18.06 -15.02 -11.04
C PRO A 150 18.78 -13.81 -11.68
N ALA A 151 18.16 -13.10 -12.62
CA ALA A 151 18.76 -11.94 -13.30
C ALA A 151 17.97 -10.62 -13.17
N VAL A 152 16.78 -10.62 -12.56
CA VAL A 152 15.90 -9.43 -12.53
C VAL A 152 15.17 -9.38 -11.19
N THR A 153 15.11 -8.19 -10.60
CA THR A 153 14.30 -7.91 -9.41
C THR A 153 13.30 -6.81 -9.73
N GLY A 154 12.02 -7.10 -9.58
CA GLY A 154 10.93 -6.15 -9.65
C GLY A 154 10.57 -5.69 -8.24
N VAL A 155 10.30 -4.40 -8.08
CA VAL A 155 9.92 -3.82 -6.78
C VAL A 155 8.60 -3.08 -6.98
N TYR A 156 7.59 -3.47 -6.21
CA TYR A 156 6.24 -2.93 -6.30
C TYR A 156 5.80 -2.45 -4.94
N THR A 157 5.14 -1.29 -4.88
CA THR A 157 4.65 -0.75 -3.61
C THR A 157 3.16 -1.03 -3.46
N LEU A 158 2.78 -1.69 -2.38
CA LEU A 158 1.41 -2.06 -2.06
C LEU A 158 0.93 -1.23 -0.87
N SER A 159 -0.21 -0.53 -1.03
CA SER A 159 -0.86 0.17 0.07
C SER A 159 -1.81 -0.77 0.82
N PRO A 160 -1.67 -0.97 2.14
CA PRO A 160 -2.57 -1.82 2.92
C PRO A 160 -4.05 -1.39 2.88
N SER A 161 -4.29 -0.12 2.61
CA SER A 161 -5.63 0.48 2.53
C SER A 161 -6.27 0.39 1.14
N GLU A 162 -5.56 -0.11 0.12
CA GLU A 162 -6.12 -0.20 -1.23
C GLU A 162 -7.14 -1.34 -1.35
N PRO A 163 -8.39 -1.02 -1.77
CA PRO A 163 -9.44 -2.03 -1.87
C PRO A 163 -9.30 -2.91 -3.11
N GLU A 164 -8.56 -2.49 -4.14
CA GLU A 164 -8.37 -3.22 -5.40
C GLU A 164 -6.96 -3.84 -5.45
N PRO A 165 -6.77 -5.04 -6.01
CA PRO A 165 -5.43 -5.60 -6.20
C PRO A 165 -4.63 -4.79 -7.22
N LEU A 166 -3.36 -4.52 -6.91
CA LEU A 166 -2.43 -3.86 -7.82
C LEU A 166 -2.00 -4.81 -8.93
N ALA A 167 -2.07 -4.37 -10.19
CA ALA A 167 -1.50 -5.10 -11.32
C ALA A 167 0.02 -4.91 -11.34
N LEU A 168 0.77 -6.02 -11.41
CA LEU A 168 2.22 -6.04 -11.45
C LEU A 168 2.66 -6.60 -12.80
N ASP A 169 3.48 -5.85 -13.51
CA ASP A 169 4.04 -6.27 -14.80
C ASP A 169 5.54 -6.52 -14.67
N PHE A 170 5.92 -7.79 -14.78
CA PHE A 170 7.28 -8.25 -14.60
C PHE A 170 7.83 -8.84 -15.90
N GLU A 171 8.91 -8.28 -16.44
CA GLU A 171 9.52 -8.77 -17.67
C GLU A 171 10.83 -9.52 -17.40
N HIS A 172 10.97 -10.70 -18.01
CA HIS A 172 12.18 -11.49 -17.97
C HIS A 172 12.39 -12.22 -19.30
N ARG A 173 13.58 -12.08 -19.89
CA ARG A 173 13.97 -12.72 -21.16
C ARG A 173 12.93 -12.51 -22.29
N GLY A 174 12.38 -11.29 -22.40
CA GLY A 174 11.38 -10.93 -23.41
C GLY A 174 9.98 -11.55 -23.19
N ARG A 175 9.75 -12.18 -22.03
CA ARG A 175 8.43 -12.66 -21.60
C ARG A 175 7.92 -11.74 -20.50
N ARG A 176 6.65 -11.36 -20.58
CA ARG A 176 5.96 -10.52 -19.59
C ARG A 176 5.03 -11.40 -18.75
N LEU A 177 5.19 -11.33 -17.44
CA LEU A 177 4.29 -11.90 -16.46
C LEU A 177 3.41 -10.77 -15.93
N LYS A 178 2.10 -11.00 -15.94
CA LYS A 178 1.15 -10.13 -15.27
C LYS A 178 0.62 -10.83 -14.02
N LEU A 179 0.85 -10.22 -12.87
CA LEU A 179 0.29 -10.64 -11.58
C LEU A 179 -0.69 -9.57 -11.08
N TYR A 180 -1.52 -9.97 -10.13
CA TYR A 180 -2.24 -9.04 -9.27
C TYR A 180 -1.83 -9.32 -7.84
N ALA A 181 -1.63 -8.27 -7.05
CA ALA A 181 -1.22 -8.39 -5.66
C ALA A 181 -2.04 -7.49 -4.76
N ARG A 182 -2.38 -8.00 -3.57
CA ARG A 182 -2.91 -7.21 -2.47
C ARG A 182 -2.14 -7.56 -1.21
N ALA A 183 -1.78 -6.54 -0.45
CA ALA A 183 -1.20 -6.71 0.87
C ALA A 183 -2.12 -6.08 1.91
N SER A 184 -2.28 -6.73 3.06
CA SER A 184 -2.80 -6.10 4.27
C SER A 184 -1.86 -6.42 5.41
N ARG A 185 -1.53 -5.44 6.25
CA ARG A 185 -0.62 -5.67 7.38
C ARG A 185 -1.44 -6.30 8.51
N THR A 186 -0.99 -7.47 8.96
CA THR A 186 -1.62 -8.14 10.10
C THR A 186 -1.06 -7.62 11.42
N ASP A 187 0.23 -7.28 11.45
CA ASP A 187 0.91 -6.65 12.59
C ASP A 187 2.17 -5.87 12.14
N ALA A 188 3.05 -5.54 13.08
CA ALA A 188 4.27 -4.79 12.81
C ALA A 188 5.30 -5.57 11.95
N THR A 189 5.32 -6.89 12.03
CA THR A 189 6.31 -7.76 11.36
C THR A 189 5.68 -8.73 10.35
N HIS A 190 4.35 -8.77 10.23
CA HIS A 190 3.65 -9.65 9.32
C HIS A 190 2.69 -8.92 8.37
N VAL A 191 2.63 -9.44 7.15
CA VAL A 191 1.77 -8.97 6.07
C VAL A 191 1.04 -10.16 5.48
N ARG A 192 -0.29 -10.09 5.40
CA ARG A 192 -1.07 -11.01 4.56
C ARG A 192 -0.92 -10.58 3.11
N LEU A 193 -0.28 -11.42 2.30
CA LEU A 193 -0.10 -11.21 0.88
C LEU A 193 -1.03 -12.16 0.10
N GLN A 194 -1.81 -11.58 -0.81
CA GLN A 194 -2.59 -12.30 -1.78
C GLN A 194 -2.02 -12.04 -3.18
N LEU A 195 -1.74 -13.10 -3.94
CA LEU A 195 -1.23 -13.04 -5.30
C LEU A 195 -2.14 -13.82 -6.24
N TRP A 196 -2.45 -13.23 -7.39
CA TRP A 196 -3.20 -13.85 -8.48
C TRP A 196 -2.43 -13.77 -9.79
N ASN A 197 -2.66 -14.73 -10.69
CA ASN A 197 -2.15 -14.66 -12.05
C ASN A 197 -3.03 -13.78 -12.95
N ALA A 198 -2.64 -13.64 -14.22
CA ALA A 198 -3.39 -12.89 -15.24
C ALA A 198 -4.85 -13.37 -15.42
N ARG A 199 -5.13 -14.64 -15.12
CA ARG A 199 -6.45 -15.29 -15.20
C ARG A 199 -7.27 -15.12 -13.91
N LYS A 200 -6.77 -14.37 -12.93
CA LYS A 200 -7.35 -14.18 -11.59
C LYS A 200 -7.42 -15.46 -10.75
N GLU A 201 -6.62 -16.47 -11.08
CA GLU A 201 -6.47 -17.65 -10.24
C GLU A 201 -5.54 -17.31 -9.06
N LEU A 202 -5.95 -17.67 -7.84
CA LEU A 202 -5.20 -17.40 -6.63
C LEU A 202 -3.94 -18.28 -6.60
N LEU A 203 -2.77 -17.64 -6.63
CA LEU A 203 -1.48 -18.29 -6.54
C LEU A 203 -1.05 -18.47 -5.08
N LEU A 204 -1.34 -17.48 -4.25
CA LEU A 204 -0.97 -17.39 -2.84
C LEU A 204 -2.00 -16.58 -2.06
N ASP A 205 -2.36 -17.04 -0.86
CA ASP A 205 -2.95 -16.22 0.21
C ASP A 205 -2.31 -16.68 1.53
N ALA A 206 -1.39 -15.87 2.06
CA ALA A 206 -0.62 -16.25 3.24
C ALA A 206 -0.20 -15.03 4.08
N ALA A 207 -0.13 -15.22 5.39
CA ALA A 207 0.57 -14.30 6.29
C ALA A 207 2.08 -14.55 6.19
N LEU A 208 2.83 -13.52 5.81
CA LEU A 208 4.27 -13.55 5.59
C LEU A 208 4.93 -12.70 6.65
N GLU A 209 5.99 -13.23 7.25
CA GLU A 209 6.92 -12.42 8.02
C GLU A 209 7.74 -11.55 7.06
N MET A 210 7.88 -10.27 7.39
CA MET A 210 8.58 -9.30 6.57
C MET A 210 10.07 -9.66 6.44
N ASP A 211 10.67 -9.29 5.31
CA ASP A 211 12.06 -9.58 4.93
C ASP A 211 12.42 -11.08 4.82
N LYS A 212 11.47 -12.00 5.03
CA LYS A 212 11.69 -13.44 4.81
C LYS A 212 11.29 -13.87 3.41
N PRO A 213 12.24 -14.41 2.60
CA PRO A 213 11.93 -14.91 1.27
C PRO A 213 11.00 -16.12 1.30
N ARG A 214 10.16 -16.18 0.27
CA ARG A 214 9.30 -17.28 -0.12
C ARG A 214 9.53 -17.60 -1.58
N GLU A 215 9.12 -18.79 -1.97
CA GLU A 215 9.36 -19.30 -3.31
C GLU A 215 8.02 -19.65 -3.97
N LEU A 216 7.91 -19.35 -5.26
CA LEU A 216 6.79 -19.74 -6.08
C LEU A 216 7.32 -20.45 -7.32
N GLU A 217 6.81 -21.64 -7.59
CA GLU A 217 7.22 -22.43 -8.76
C GLU A 217 6.86 -21.70 -10.05
N CYS A 218 7.86 -21.50 -10.92
CA CYS A 218 7.67 -20.76 -12.17
C CYS A 218 6.68 -21.45 -13.13
N GLN A 219 6.43 -22.75 -12.96
CA GLN A 219 5.40 -23.48 -13.74
C GLN A 219 4.00 -22.90 -13.53
N ARG A 220 3.70 -22.35 -12.35
CA ARG A 220 2.44 -21.68 -12.02
C ARG A 220 2.36 -20.25 -12.57
N LEU A 221 3.46 -19.74 -13.14
CA LEU A 221 3.67 -18.37 -13.62
C LEU A 221 3.87 -18.31 -15.14
N GLU A 222 3.10 -19.10 -15.89
CA GLU A 222 3.18 -19.16 -17.36
C GLU A 222 4.61 -19.47 -17.87
N SER A 223 5.42 -20.13 -17.04
CA SER A 223 6.81 -20.50 -17.31
C SER A 223 7.71 -19.31 -17.68
N ILE A 224 7.50 -18.13 -17.07
CA ILE A 224 8.38 -16.96 -17.28
C ILE A 224 9.85 -17.25 -16.92
N CYS A 225 10.09 -18.16 -15.98
CA CYS A 225 11.40 -18.59 -15.51
C CYS A 225 11.51 -20.12 -15.40
N GLU A 226 12.74 -20.61 -15.25
CA GLU A 226 13.03 -21.99 -14.85
C GLU A 226 13.21 -22.05 -13.33
N GLY A 227 12.70 -23.12 -12.69
CA GLY A 227 12.80 -23.31 -11.24
C GLY A 227 11.77 -22.49 -10.46
N VAL A 228 12.25 -21.56 -9.62
CA VAL A 228 11.44 -20.81 -8.67
C VAL A 228 11.68 -19.30 -8.80
N MET A 229 10.61 -18.53 -8.61
CA MET A 229 10.68 -17.09 -8.36
C MET A 229 10.68 -16.87 -6.85
N LYS A 230 11.64 -16.09 -6.35
CA LYS A 230 11.66 -15.65 -4.96
C LYS A 230 10.81 -14.40 -4.81
N PHE A 231 10.11 -14.30 -3.70
CA PHE A 231 9.39 -13.08 -3.34
C PHE A 231 9.42 -12.85 -1.85
N TRP A 232 9.37 -11.59 -1.44
CA TRP A 232 9.21 -11.19 -0.05
C TRP A 232 8.61 -9.80 0.02
N VAL A 233 8.05 -9.50 1.19
CA VAL A 233 7.53 -8.19 1.51
C VAL A 233 8.46 -7.55 2.52
N ARG A 234 8.80 -6.28 2.34
CA ARG A 234 9.57 -5.49 3.30
C ARG A 234 8.88 -4.18 3.60
N GLU A 235 9.33 -3.50 4.65
CA GLU A 235 8.88 -2.13 4.91
C GLU A 235 9.26 -1.26 3.72
N TYR A 236 8.40 -0.31 3.37
CA TYR A 236 8.74 0.65 2.34
C TYR A 236 10.00 1.42 2.78
N GLN A 237 11.12 1.13 2.11
CA GLN A 237 12.36 1.88 2.25
C GLN A 237 12.33 3.00 1.22
N ARG A 238 12.31 4.25 1.70
CA ARG A 238 12.63 5.42 0.87
C ARG A 238 14.06 5.20 0.37
N VAL A 239 14.23 5.01 -0.93
CA VAL A 239 15.57 4.90 -1.52
C VAL A 239 16.21 6.28 -1.34
N LEU A 240 17.17 6.37 -0.40
CA LEU A 240 17.99 7.57 -0.15
C LEU A 240 18.90 7.81 -1.36
#